data_AF-A0A940C3V1-F1
#
_entry.id   AF-A0A940C3V1-F1
#
_cell.length_a   1.000
_cell.length_b   1.000
_cell.length_c   1.000
_cell.angle_alpha   90.00
_cell.angle_beta   90.00
_cell.angle_gamma   90.00
#
_symmetry.space_group_name_H-M   'P 1'
#
loop_
_entity.id
_entity.type
_entity.pdbx_description
1 polymer ?
#
loop_
_entity_poly.entity_id
_entity_poly.type
_entity_poly.pdbx_seq_one_letter_code
_entity_poly.pdbx_strand_id
1 'polypeptide(L)'
;MVIASVRFLTNNLVADLTCRSADLQSNLQSIGVLTPPALIKLDNARTLQIQLTPDDNMGERICGIVNPKSDTLGNVQKLCRYAYCMNEQHKESFVRKLKNGDIKSVSQGIKEAEKMRNDKSR
;
A
#
# COMPACT_ATOMS: atom_id res chain seq x y z
N MET A 1 6.73 -6.61 3.33
CA MET A 1 5.47 -6.05 2.86
C MET A 1 4.78 -5.34 4.02
N VAL A 2 3.55 -4.88 3.84
CA VAL A 2 2.86 -4.01 4.79
C VAL A 2 1.53 -4.64 5.20
N ILE A 3 1.33 -4.77 6.51
CA ILE A 3 0.05 -5.17 7.11
C ILE A 3 -0.70 -3.91 7.53
N ALA A 4 -1.96 -3.81 7.14
CA ALA A 4 -2.89 -2.79 7.62
C ALA A 4 -3.80 -3.37 8.70
N SER A 5 -3.79 -2.75 9.88
CA SER A 5 -4.85 -2.93 10.89
C SER A 5 -5.86 -1.80 10.73
N VAL A 6 -7.11 -2.16 10.46
CA VAL A 6 -8.22 -1.24 10.24
C VAL A 6 -9.28 -1.50 11.31
N ARG A 7 -9.55 -0.50 12.14
CA ARG A 7 -10.62 -0.55 13.15
C ARG A 7 -11.78 0.32 12.72
N PHE A 8 -12.98 -0.28 12.72
CA PHE A 8 -14.25 0.38 12.42
C PHE A 8 -15.28 0.02 13.49
N LEU A 9 -15.71 1.02 14.27
CA LEU A 9 -16.61 0.80 15.41
C LEU A 9 -16.06 -0.28 16.35
N THR A 10 -16.79 -1.38 16.53
CA THR A 10 -16.40 -2.56 17.33
C THR A 10 -15.69 -3.65 16.51
N ASN A 11 -15.71 -3.53 15.17
CA ASN A 11 -15.12 -4.52 14.27
C ASN A 11 -13.67 -4.14 13.92
N ASN A 12 -12.84 -5.15 13.72
CA ASN A 12 -11.44 -4.96 13.34
C ASN A 12 -11.11 -5.85 12.14
N LEU A 13 -10.28 -5.34 11.25
CA LEU A 13 -9.73 -6.05 10.12
C LEU A 13 -8.21 -5.97 10.19
N VAL A 14 -7.54 -7.09 9.94
CA VAL A 14 -6.10 -7.13 9.66
C VAL A 14 -5.95 -7.64 8.23
N ALA A 15 -5.28 -6.87 7.38
CA ALA A 15 -5.15 -7.17 5.97
C ALA A 15 -3.70 -7.00 5.50
N ASP A 16 -3.17 -8.02 4.82
CA ASP A 16 -1.94 -7.91 4.05
C ASP A 16 -2.19 -7.07 2.80
N LEU A 17 -1.46 -5.96 2.65
CA LEU A 17 -1.65 -5.03 1.53
C LEU A 17 -1.11 -5.54 0.19
N THR A 18 -0.48 -6.71 0.15
CA THR A 18 -0.14 -7.43 -1.08
C THR A 18 -1.31 -8.17 -1.73
N CYS A 19 -2.47 -8.20 -1.06
CA CYS A 19 -3.72 -8.78 -1.59
C CYS A 19 -4.20 -8.09 -2.87
N ARG A 20 -5.23 -8.61 -3.54
CA ARG A 20 -5.83 -7.89 -4.67
C ARG A 20 -6.75 -6.80 -4.15
N SER A 21 -6.93 -5.73 -4.93
CA SER A 21 -7.79 -4.61 -4.53
C SER A 21 -9.26 -5.03 -4.28
N ALA A 22 -9.75 -6.03 -5.02
CA ALA A 22 -11.07 -6.62 -4.79
C ALA A 22 -11.17 -7.36 -3.44
N ASP A 23 -10.10 -8.03 -3.03
CA ASP A 23 -10.04 -8.74 -1.74
C ASP A 23 -10.04 -7.73 -0.60
N LEU A 24 -9.22 -6.66 -0.70
CA LEU A 24 -9.24 -5.57 0.28
C LEU A 24 -10.64 -4.92 0.38
N GLN A 25 -11.29 -4.66 -0.75
CA GLN A 25 -12.64 -4.11 -0.77
C GLN A 25 -13.64 -5.03 -0.06
N SER A 26 -13.59 -6.34 -0.37
CA SER A 26 -14.48 -7.34 0.22
C SER A 26 -14.26 -7.46 1.73
N ASN A 27 -13.00 -7.42 2.17
CA ASN A 27 -12.62 -7.47 3.58
C ASN A 27 -13.06 -6.21 4.34
N LEU A 28 -13.02 -5.04 3.72
CA LEU A 28 -13.54 -3.80 4.33
C LEU A 28 -15.07 -3.84 4.43
N GLN A 29 -15.76 -4.36 3.41
CA GLN A 29 -17.21 -4.52 3.42
C GLN A 29 -17.68 -5.52 4.48
N SER A 30 -16.92 -6.59 4.75
CA SER A 30 -17.29 -7.58 5.76
C SER A 30 -17.33 -7.02 7.19
N ILE A 31 -16.59 -5.94 7.46
CA ILE A 31 -16.63 -5.22 8.74
C ILE A 31 -17.56 -3.99 8.71
N GLY A 32 -18.27 -3.74 7.60
CA GLY A 32 -19.25 -2.65 7.46
C GLY A 32 -18.73 -1.38 6.78
N VAL A 33 -17.53 -1.40 6.20
CA VAL A 33 -16.95 -0.24 5.50
C VAL A 33 -17.31 -0.28 4.02
N LEU A 34 -18.20 0.64 3.60
CA LEU A 34 -18.65 0.74 2.20
C LEU A 34 -17.79 1.66 1.33
N THR A 35 -16.99 2.53 1.96
CA THR A 35 -16.13 3.48 1.24
C THR A 35 -15.06 2.74 0.44
N PRO A 36 -14.88 3.02 -0.86
CA PRO A 36 -13.81 2.42 -1.65
C PRO A 36 -12.42 2.73 -1.06
N PRO A 37 -11.43 1.81 -1.15
CA PRO A 37 -10.17 1.95 -0.41
C PRO A 37 -9.34 3.10 -0.97
N ALA A 38 -9.51 3.42 -2.25
CA ALA A 38 -8.91 4.57 -2.92
C ALA A 38 -9.35 5.92 -2.36
N LEU A 39 -10.49 5.98 -1.64
CA LEU A 39 -11.03 7.19 -1.02
C LEU A 39 -10.82 7.21 0.51
N ILE A 40 -10.37 6.11 1.10
CA ILE A 40 -10.08 6.03 2.54
C ILE A 40 -8.71 6.64 2.79
N LYS A 41 -8.66 7.86 3.31
CA LYS A 41 -7.41 8.46 3.83
C LYS A 41 -6.90 7.68 5.03
N LEU A 42 -5.57 7.63 5.18
CA LEU A 42 -4.94 6.94 6.31
C LEU A 42 -5.14 7.70 7.63
N ASP A 43 -5.25 9.02 7.60
CA ASP A 43 -5.52 9.88 8.76
C ASP A 43 -7.00 10.03 9.12
N ASN A 44 -7.86 9.05 8.76
CA ASN A 44 -9.31 9.10 8.94
C ASN A 44 -9.73 8.92 10.41
N ALA A 45 -9.35 9.86 11.27
CA ALA A 45 -9.54 9.80 12.72
C ALA A 45 -11.01 9.78 13.17
N ARG A 46 -11.95 10.20 12.32
CA ARG A 46 -13.38 10.27 12.69
C ARG A 46 -14.14 8.97 12.49
N THR A 47 -13.67 8.09 11.59
CA THR A 47 -14.46 6.94 11.15
C THR A 47 -13.66 5.65 11.12
N LEU A 48 -12.38 5.70 10.74
CA LEU A 48 -11.55 4.51 10.51
C LEU A 48 -10.14 4.73 11.04
N GLN A 49 -9.80 4.03 12.12
CA GLN A 49 -8.41 4.03 12.58
C GLN A 49 -7.61 3.03 11.75
N ILE A 50 -6.56 3.52 11.08
CA ILE A 50 -5.70 2.72 10.21
C ILE A 50 -4.29 2.77 10.75
N GLN A 51 -3.70 1.60 10.97
CA GLN A 51 -2.31 1.44 11.34
C GLN A 51 -1.60 0.58 10.31
N LEU A 52 -0.49 1.09 9.78
CA LEU A 52 0.37 0.36 8.84
C LEU A 52 1.58 -0.17 9.60
N THR A 53 1.84 -1.47 9.48
CA THR A 53 2.99 -2.13 10.10
C THR A 53 3.79 -2.85 9.02
N PRO A 54 5.08 -2.53 8.84
CA PRO A 54 5.93 -3.28 7.92
C PRO A 54 6.27 -4.66 8.48
N ASP A 55 6.36 -5.66 7.61
CA ASP A 55 6.77 -7.03 7.96
C ASP A 55 8.17 -7.41 7.41
N ASP A 56 8.72 -6.59 6.50
CA ASP A 56 10.07 -6.76 5.92
C ASP A 56 10.71 -5.41 5.56
N ASN A 57 11.96 -5.45 5.11
CA ASN A 57 12.75 -4.27 4.71
C ASN A 57 12.09 -3.45 3.58
N MET A 58 11.43 -4.11 2.63
CA MET A 58 10.72 -3.40 1.56
C MET A 58 9.50 -2.67 2.11
N GLY A 59 8.77 -3.29 3.02
CA GLY A 59 7.65 -2.72 3.76
C GLY A 59 8.09 -1.50 4.58
N GLU A 60 9.21 -1.58 5.29
CA GLU A 60 9.78 -0.45 6.05
C GLU A 60 10.02 0.76 5.14
N ARG A 61 10.61 0.53 3.96
CA ARG A 61 10.87 1.59 2.98
C ARG A 61 9.60 2.17 2.39
N ILE A 62 8.62 1.32 2.07
CA ILE A 62 7.30 1.76 1.60
C ILE A 62 6.64 2.63 2.67
N CYS A 63 6.60 2.17 3.93
CA CYS A 63 6.07 2.96 5.04
C CYS A 63 6.80 4.30 5.22
N GLY A 64 8.10 4.35 4.97
CA GLY A 64 8.90 5.57 5.04
C GLY A 64 8.52 6.67 4.03
N ILE A 65 7.82 6.32 2.94
CA ILE A 65 7.35 7.28 1.92
C ILE A 65 5.83 7.52 1.99
N VAL A 66 5.14 6.87 2.94
CA VAL A 66 3.71 7.06 3.15
C VAL A 66 3.48 8.36 3.93
N ASN A 67 2.62 9.21 3.39
CA ASN A 67 2.12 10.39 4.08
C ASN A 67 0.65 10.16 4.49
N PRO A 68 0.36 9.94 5.79
CA PRO A 68 -0.99 9.64 6.24
C PRO A 68 -2.05 10.68 5.89
N LYS A 69 -1.67 11.96 5.69
CA LYS A 69 -2.59 13.07 5.41
C LYS A 69 -3.05 13.13 3.95
N SER A 70 -2.22 12.64 3.03
CA SER A 70 -2.48 12.71 1.59
C SER A 70 -2.73 11.35 0.96
N ASP A 71 -2.11 10.29 1.49
CA ASP A 71 -2.23 8.96 0.94
C ASP A 71 -3.50 8.25 1.43
N THR A 72 -3.94 7.32 0.60
CA THR A 72 -5.12 6.50 0.84
C THR A 72 -4.74 5.05 1.00
N LEU A 73 -5.55 4.29 1.73
CA LEU A 73 -5.36 2.87 1.95
C LEU A 73 -5.23 2.11 0.62
N GLY A 74 -6.05 2.48 -0.37
CA GLY A 74 -6.00 1.90 -1.71
C GLY A 74 -4.69 2.20 -2.47
N ASN A 75 -4.12 3.40 -2.33
CA ASN A 75 -2.84 3.72 -2.98
C ASN A 75 -1.68 2.94 -2.35
N VAL A 76 -1.65 2.83 -1.02
CA VAL A 76 -0.63 2.04 -0.33
C VAL A 76 -0.76 0.56 -0.69
N GLN A 77 -1.99 0.04 -0.72
CA GLN A 77 -2.28 -1.32 -1.19
C GLN A 77 -1.78 -1.55 -2.61
N LYS A 78 -2.12 -0.65 -3.54
CA LYS A 78 -1.69 -0.73 -4.94
C LYS A 78 -0.17 -0.79 -5.07
N LEU A 79 0.54 0.06 -4.32
CA LEU A 79 2.00 0.06 -4.29
C LEU A 79 2.57 -1.26 -3.75
N CYS A 80 2.06 -1.73 -2.61
CA CYS A 80 2.50 -3.00 -2.01
C CYS A 80 2.27 -4.17 -2.97
N ARG A 81 1.11 -4.20 -3.64
CA ARG A 81 0.81 -5.21 -4.65
C ARG A 81 1.78 -5.19 -5.82
N TYR A 82 2.12 -4.00 -6.34
CA TYR A 82 3.08 -3.90 -7.43
C TYR A 82 4.47 -4.34 -7.01
N ALA A 83 4.94 -3.90 -5.86
CA ALA A 83 6.23 -4.31 -5.29
C ALA A 83 6.29 -5.83 -5.07
N TYR A 84 5.21 -6.44 -4.56
CA TYR A 84 5.08 -7.88 -4.39
C TYR A 84 5.18 -8.64 -5.72
N CYS A 85 4.57 -8.12 -6.79
CA CYS A 85 4.55 -8.76 -8.12
C CYS A 85 5.84 -8.56 -8.94
N MET A 86 6.84 -7.82 -8.43
CA MET A 86 8.11 -7.62 -9.12
C MET A 86 8.95 -8.90 -9.13
N ASN A 87 9.77 -9.06 -10.18
CA ASN A 87 10.86 -10.04 -10.15
C ASN A 87 12.02 -9.51 -9.28
N GLU A 88 12.99 -10.35 -8.96
CA GLU A 88 14.09 -9.98 -8.07
C GLU A 88 14.92 -8.79 -8.59
N GLN A 89 15.21 -8.74 -9.90
CA GLN A 89 15.93 -7.61 -10.51
C GLN A 89 15.20 -6.27 -10.33
N HIS A 90 13.88 -6.25 -10.56
CA HIS A 90 13.08 -5.04 -10.39
C HIS A 90 12.92 -4.68 -8.92
N LYS A 91 12.79 -5.67 -8.02
CA LYS A 91 12.78 -5.42 -6.57
C LYS A 91 14.06 -4.73 -6.12
N GLU A 92 15.23 -5.23 -6.51
CA GLU A 92 16.51 -4.60 -6.17
C GLU A 92 16.60 -3.16 -6.69
N SER A 93 16.24 -2.94 -7.95
CA SER A 93 16.21 -1.61 -8.56
C SER A 93 15.26 -0.65 -7.83
N PHE A 94 14.06 -1.14 -7.47
CA PHE A 94 13.05 -0.39 -6.76
C PHE A 94 13.52 -0.01 -5.34
N VAL A 95 14.15 -0.94 -4.62
CA VAL A 95 14.76 -0.69 -3.30
C VAL A 95 15.87 0.36 -3.40
N ARG A 96 16.72 0.30 -4.42
CA ARG A 96 17.77 1.30 -4.65
C ARG A 96 17.18 2.69 -4.86
N LYS A 97 16.14 2.82 -5.68
CA LYS A 97 15.44 4.10 -5.91
C LYS A 97 14.79 4.66 -4.65
N LEU A 98 14.18 3.80 -3.83
CA LEU A 98 13.66 4.19 -2.51
C LEU A 98 14.79 4.66 -1.58
N LYS A 99 15.93 3.96 -1.56
CA LYS A 99 17.08 4.30 -0.72
C LYS A 99 17.74 5.62 -1.11
N ASN A 100 17.88 5.86 -2.41
CA ASN A 100 18.53 7.06 -2.94
C ASN A 100 17.63 8.30 -2.85
N GLY A 101 16.35 8.12 -2.50
CA GLY A 101 15.37 9.20 -2.46
C GLY A 101 14.84 9.60 -3.83
N ASP A 102 14.99 8.76 -4.86
CA ASP A 102 14.38 8.98 -6.18
C ASP A 102 12.85 8.82 -6.10
N ILE A 103 12.39 7.97 -5.19
CA ILE A 103 10.97 7.77 -4.86
C ILE A 103 10.74 8.33 -3.45
N LYS A 104 9.96 9.41 -3.35
CA LYS A 104 9.69 10.12 -2.09
C LYS A 104 8.22 10.09 -1.66
N SER A 105 7.34 9.51 -2.48
CA SER A 105 5.91 9.42 -2.20
C SER A 105 5.31 8.15 -2.78
N VAL A 106 4.19 7.71 -2.21
CA VAL A 106 3.43 6.55 -2.70
C VAL A 106 3.07 6.71 -4.18
N SER A 107 2.64 7.90 -4.59
CA SER A 107 2.27 8.18 -5.99
C SER A 107 3.43 8.00 -6.98
N GLN A 108 4.64 8.43 -6.61
CA GLN A 108 5.86 8.19 -7.40
C GLN A 108 6.21 6.71 -7.41
N GLY A 109 6.10 6.03 -6.27
CA GLY A 109 6.35 4.60 -6.16
C GLY A 109 5.45 3.78 -7.08
N ILE A 110 4.16 4.11 -7.14
CA ILE A 110 3.19 3.45 -8.04
C ILE A 110 3.61 3.63 -9.50
N LYS A 111 3.94 4.85 -9.93
CA LYS A 111 4.34 5.14 -11.32
C LYS A 111 5.61 4.39 -11.72
N GLU A 112 6.63 4.40 -10.85
CA GLU A 112 7.89 3.69 -11.11
C GLU A 112 7.67 2.17 -11.15
N ALA A 113 6.83 1.64 -10.26
CA ALA A 113 6.51 0.22 -10.23
C ALA A 113 5.72 -0.22 -11.47
N GLU A 114 4.78 0.60 -11.96
CA GLU A 114 4.06 0.37 -13.22
C GLU A 114 5.01 0.39 -14.42
N LYS A 115 5.95 1.34 -14.46
CA LYS A 115 6.96 1.43 -15.51
C LYS A 115 7.82 0.17 -15.58
N MET A 116 8.36 -0.27 -14.44
CA MET A 116 9.16 -1.51 -14.34
C MET A 116 8.36 -2.75 -14.75
N ARG A 117 7.05 -2.78 -14.47
CA ARG A 117 6.19 -3.89 -14.89
C ARG A 117 6.01 -3.91 -16.41
N ASN A 118 5.86 -2.75 -17.04
CA ASN A 118 5.65 -2.62 -18.48
C ASN A 118 6.93 -2.87 -19.31
N ASP A 119 8.11 -2.71 -18.70
CA ASP A 119 9.39 -3.09 -19.31
C ASP A 119 9.52 -4.61 -19.57
N LYS A 120 8.61 -5.45 -19.04
CA LYS A 120 8.51 -6.89 -19.42
C LYS A 120 8.02 -7.13 -20.86
N SER A 121 7.58 -6.09 -21.59
CA SER A 121 6.94 -6.22 -22.91
C SER A 121 7.80 -5.77 -24.09
N ARG A 122 9.12 -5.65 -23.92
CA ARG A 122 10.07 -5.39 -25.01
C ARG A 122 11.21 -6.39 -25.04
#